data_AF-A0A958FT03-F1
#
_entry.id   AF-A0A958FT03-F1
#
_cell.length_a   1.000
_cell.length_b   1.000
_cell.length_c   1.000
_cell.angle_alpha   90.00
_cell.angle_beta   90.00
_cell.angle_gamma   90.00
#
_symmetry.space_group_name_H-M   'P 1'
#
loop_
_entity.id
_entity.type
_entity.pdbx_description
1 polymer ?
#
loop_
_entity_poly.entity_id
_entity_poly.type
_entity_poly.pdbx_seq_one_letter_code
_entity_poly.pdbx_strand_id
1 'polypeptide(L)'
;NDGLMNAFEWRLDNQPGIVQHQGMIDILENAVKRHPETTFIACHFANCSYDLQILGDLLDKYPNLFADISARYAETAPIPRRVKAFYERYQDRLLYGTDMGFASDMYQITFRILESADEHFYENEQFGYHWALNGFGLGDEVLQKLYRANALKILGLRDSE
;
A
#
# COMPACT_ATOMS: atom_id res chain seq x y z
N ASN A 1 12.50 -5.91 -0.35
CA ASN A 1 11.20 -5.48 0.16
C ASN A 1 11.33 -4.34 1.17
N ASP A 2 12.48 -4.15 1.83
CA ASP A 2 12.55 -3.21 2.97
C ASP A 2 13.59 -2.10 2.76
N GLY A 3 13.44 -1.36 1.66
CA GLY A 3 14.53 -0.53 1.14
C GLY A 3 15.72 -1.39 0.68
N LEU A 4 16.54 -0.84 -0.22
CA LEU A 4 17.63 -1.59 -0.84
C LEU A 4 18.62 -2.16 0.20
N MET A 5 18.83 -1.44 1.30
CA MET A 5 19.80 -1.78 2.33
C MET A 5 19.32 -2.88 3.28
N ASN A 6 18.08 -2.80 3.79
CA ASN A 6 17.60 -3.82 4.73
C ASN A 6 17.22 -5.13 4.00
N ALA A 7 16.86 -5.06 2.72
CA ALA A 7 16.53 -6.25 1.93
C ALA A 7 17.68 -7.25 1.75
N PHE A 8 18.94 -6.82 1.96
CA PHE A 8 20.09 -7.73 1.87
C PHE A 8 20.07 -8.83 2.93
N GLU A 9 19.64 -8.50 4.15
CA GLU A 9 19.57 -9.46 5.26
C GLU A 9 18.48 -10.52 5.04
N TRP A 10 17.41 -10.16 4.32
CA TRP A 10 16.22 -10.98 4.12
C TRP A 10 16.12 -11.59 2.71
N ARG A 11 17.24 -11.64 1.97
CA ARG A 11 17.25 -12.16 0.59
C ARG A 11 16.93 -13.67 0.55
N LEU A 12 16.03 -14.04 -0.38
CA LEU A 12 15.63 -15.43 -0.63
C LEU A 12 16.09 -15.94 -2.01
N ASP A 13 16.87 -15.14 -2.73
CA ASP A 13 17.33 -15.41 -4.10
C ASP A 13 18.36 -16.55 -4.21
N ASN A 14 18.72 -17.17 -3.09
CA ASN A 14 19.57 -18.36 -3.02
C ASN A 14 18.79 -19.68 -2.84
N GLN A 15 17.44 -19.64 -2.77
CA GLN A 15 16.63 -20.83 -2.56
C GLN A 15 16.02 -21.36 -3.87
N PRO A 16 15.90 -22.69 -4.04
CA PRO A 16 15.29 -23.27 -5.23
C PRO A 16 13.80 -22.93 -5.31
N GLY A 17 13.31 -22.63 -6.51
CA GLY A 17 11.89 -22.37 -6.76
C GLY A 17 11.39 -20.98 -6.37
N ILE A 18 12.25 -20.10 -5.86
CA ILE A 18 11.94 -18.69 -5.66
C ILE A 18 11.99 -17.96 -7.00
N VAL A 19 10.93 -17.20 -7.29
CA VAL A 19 10.91 -16.26 -8.42
C VAL A 19 11.32 -14.87 -7.95
N GLN A 20 11.86 -14.07 -8.87
CA GLN A 20 12.08 -12.66 -8.61
C GLN A 20 10.74 -11.92 -8.46
N HIS A 21 10.78 -10.65 -8.04
CA HIS A 21 9.59 -9.83 -7.83
C HIS A 21 8.61 -9.87 -9.02
N GLN A 22 9.09 -9.73 -10.26
CA GLN A 22 8.22 -9.82 -11.43
C GLN A 22 7.48 -11.17 -11.52
N GLY A 23 8.16 -12.28 -11.22
CA GLY A 23 7.51 -13.58 -11.20
C GLY A 23 6.46 -13.69 -10.09
N MET A 24 6.64 -13.01 -8.95
CA MET A 24 5.60 -12.93 -7.91
C MET A 24 4.38 -12.14 -8.41
N ILE A 25 4.60 -11.06 -9.16
CA ILE A 25 3.52 -10.29 -9.80
C ILE A 25 2.79 -11.14 -10.84
N ASP A 26 3.51 -11.91 -11.67
CA ASP A 26 2.91 -12.79 -12.66
C ASP A 26 2.05 -13.89 -11.98
N ILE A 27 2.51 -14.44 -10.85
CA ILE A 27 1.75 -15.42 -10.07
C ILE A 27 0.46 -14.79 -9.51
N LEU A 28 0.56 -13.58 -8.93
CA LEU A 28 -0.60 -12.83 -8.44
C LEU A 28 -1.60 -12.57 -9.57
N GLU A 29 -1.15 -12.02 -10.69
CA GLU A 29 -2.00 -11.73 -11.85
C GLU A 29 -2.71 -12.99 -12.36
N ASN A 30 -1.99 -14.12 -12.47
CA ASN A 30 -2.57 -15.39 -12.89
C ASN A 30 -3.63 -15.92 -11.91
N ALA A 31 -3.47 -15.69 -10.60
CA ALA A 31 -4.49 -16.05 -9.62
C ALA A 31 -5.74 -15.17 -9.75
N VAL A 32 -5.56 -13.84 -9.77
CA VAL A 32 -6.64 -12.86 -9.91
C VAL A 32 -7.47 -13.11 -11.16
N LYS A 33 -6.79 -13.34 -12.30
CA LYS A 33 -7.43 -13.61 -13.59
C LYS A 33 -8.26 -14.89 -13.62
N ARG A 34 -7.79 -15.95 -12.94
CA ARG A 34 -8.46 -17.27 -12.95
C ARG A 34 -9.69 -17.31 -12.03
N HIS A 35 -9.80 -16.37 -11.10
CA HIS A 35 -10.83 -16.37 -10.06
C HIS A 35 -11.58 -15.03 -10.02
N PRO A 36 -12.33 -14.67 -11.08
CA PRO A 36 -12.99 -13.36 -11.19
C PRO A 36 -14.07 -13.11 -10.12
N GLU A 37 -14.63 -14.17 -9.53
CA GLU A 37 -15.63 -14.09 -8.45
C GLU A 37 -15.00 -14.00 -7.04
N THR A 38 -13.68 -14.07 -6.95
CA THR A 38 -12.95 -13.93 -5.67
C THR A 38 -12.33 -12.55 -5.59
N THR A 39 -12.59 -11.83 -4.50
CA THR A 39 -11.91 -10.59 -4.18
C THR A 39 -10.50 -10.90 -3.67
N PHE A 40 -9.49 -10.30 -4.29
CA PHE A 40 -8.10 -10.35 -3.85
C PHE A 40 -7.70 -9.03 -3.22
N ILE A 41 -6.81 -9.07 -2.23
CA ILE A 41 -6.13 -7.89 -1.70
C ILE A 41 -4.63 -8.12 -1.88
N ALA A 42 -4.00 -7.30 -2.72
CA ALA A 42 -2.57 -7.23 -2.86
C ALA A 42 -2.00 -6.49 -1.65
N CYS A 43 -1.54 -7.26 -0.66
CA CYS A 43 -0.96 -6.70 0.55
C CYS A 43 0.27 -5.85 0.23
N HIS A 44 0.45 -4.75 0.98
CA HIS A 44 1.67 -3.94 0.93
C HIS A 44 1.98 -3.41 -0.49
N PHE A 45 0.95 -3.00 -1.24
CA PHE A 45 1.03 -2.64 -2.67
C PHE A 45 1.68 -3.71 -3.58
N ALA A 46 1.57 -4.99 -3.23
CA ALA A 46 2.35 -6.07 -3.84
C ALA A 46 3.86 -5.80 -3.88
N ASN A 47 4.36 -4.91 -3.02
CA ASN A 47 5.73 -4.39 -2.97
C ASN A 47 6.17 -3.59 -4.20
N CYS A 48 5.20 -3.03 -4.93
CA CYS A 48 5.43 -2.15 -6.07
C CYS A 48 5.67 -0.68 -5.68
N SER A 49 6.05 -0.36 -4.43
CA SER A 49 6.26 1.03 -3.99
C SER A 49 7.33 1.79 -4.80
N TYR A 50 8.28 1.07 -5.41
CA TYR A 50 9.30 1.64 -6.30
C TYR A 50 8.75 2.01 -7.68
N ASP A 51 7.68 1.35 -8.12
CA ASP A 51 6.97 1.64 -9.37
C ASP A 51 5.48 1.26 -9.25
N LEU A 52 4.68 2.23 -8.78
CA LEU A 52 3.24 2.06 -8.61
C LEU A 52 2.49 1.85 -9.94
N GLN A 53 3.13 2.04 -11.10
CA GLN A 53 2.49 1.75 -12.39
C GLN A 53 2.20 0.26 -12.54
N ILE A 54 3.09 -0.61 -12.04
CA ILE A 54 2.90 -2.07 -12.08
C ILE A 54 1.59 -2.46 -11.39
N LEU A 55 1.35 -1.93 -10.18
CA LEU A 55 0.11 -2.17 -9.45
C LEU A 55 -1.09 -1.50 -10.14
N GLY A 56 -0.93 -0.27 -10.61
CA GLY A 56 -1.97 0.47 -11.33
C GLY A 56 -2.51 -0.29 -12.55
N ASP A 57 -1.62 -0.88 -13.36
CA ASP A 57 -1.99 -1.67 -14.54
C ASP A 57 -2.80 -2.91 -14.16
N LEU A 58 -2.50 -3.55 -13.02
CA LEU A 58 -3.31 -4.67 -12.52
C LEU A 58 -4.67 -4.21 -12.03
N LEU A 59 -4.75 -3.09 -11.31
CA LEU A 59 -6.01 -2.51 -10.83
C LEU A 59 -6.93 -2.11 -11.99
N ASP A 60 -6.36 -1.60 -13.09
CA ASP A 60 -7.10 -1.26 -14.31
C ASP A 60 -7.66 -2.52 -15.01
N LYS A 61 -6.89 -3.61 -15.04
CA LYS A 61 -7.28 -4.87 -15.73
C LYS A 61 -8.30 -5.69 -14.94
N TYR A 62 -8.18 -5.72 -13.61
CA TYR A 62 -8.88 -6.71 -12.78
C TYR A 62 -9.80 -6.03 -11.76
N PRO A 63 -11.13 -6.02 -11.98
CA PRO A 63 -12.09 -5.38 -11.08
C PRO A 63 -12.26 -6.08 -9.71
N ASN A 64 -11.67 -7.26 -9.53
CA ASN A 64 -11.68 -8.05 -8.29
C ASN A 64 -10.38 -7.91 -7.45
N LEU A 65 -9.41 -7.08 -7.85
CA LEU A 65 -8.15 -6.84 -7.13
C LEU A 65 -8.12 -5.53 -6.32
N PHE A 66 -7.96 -5.60 -5.02
CA PHE A 66 -7.73 -4.44 -4.15
C PHE A 66 -6.26 -4.42 -3.73
N ALA A 67 -5.82 -3.34 -3.09
CA ALA A 67 -4.49 -3.28 -2.48
C ALA A 67 -4.53 -2.47 -1.18
N ASP A 68 -3.55 -2.66 -0.30
CA ASP A 68 -3.37 -1.86 0.90
C ASP A 68 -1.96 -1.25 0.99
N ILE A 69 -1.83 -0.19 1.80
CA ILE A 69 -0.58 0.53 2.05
C ILE A 69 0.24 -0.06 3.21
N SER A 70 -0.21 -1.13 3.86
CA SER A 70 0.40 -1.61 5.10
C SER A 70 1.91 -1.81 4.92
N ALA A 71 2.70 -1.45 5.94
CA ALA A 71 4.17 -1.39 5.91
C ALA A 71 4.82 -0.64 4.72
N ARG A 72 4.09 0.21 3.95
CA ARG A 72 4.62 0.96 2.79
C ARG A 72 4.60 2.48 2.96
N TYR A 73 4.29 2.97 4.15
CA TYR A 73 4.19 4.40 4.45
C TYR A 73 5.50 5.14 4.17
N ALA A 74 6.62 4.65 4.70
CA ALA A 74 7.89 5.33 4.59
C ALA A 74 8.54 5.22 3.20
N GLU A 75 8.21 4.21 2.42
CA GLU A 75 8.70 3.99 1.06
C GLU A 75 7.98 4.88 0.05
N THR A 76 6.76 5.29 0.36
CA THR A 76 5.90 6.09 -0.53
C THR A 76 5.90 7.57 -0.14
N ALA A 77 6.12 7.91 1.13
CA ALA A 77 6.31 9.27 1.63
C ALA A 77 7.40 10.13 0.92
N PRO A 78 8.45 9.57 0.30
CA PRO A 78 9.41 10.34 -0.50
C PRO A 78 8.87 10.82 -1.87
N ILE A 79 7.76 10.24 -2.34
CA ILE A 79 7.15 10.55 -3.65
C ILE A 79 5.68 11.01 -3.52
N PRO A 80 5.37 11.98 -2.63
CA PRO A 80 4.00 12.27 -2.19
C PRO A 80 3.06 12.68 -3.33
N ARG A 81 3.54 13.45 -4.32
CA ARG A 81 2.73 13.87 -5.48
C ARG A 81 2.31 12.69 -6.36
N ARG A 82 3.22 11.74 -6.59
CA ARG A 82 2.94 10.55 -7.41
C ARG A 82 1.97 9.60 -6.69
N VAL A 83 2.10 9.51 -5.37
CA VAL A 83 1.26 8.67 -4.51
C VAL A 83 -0.13 9.28 -4.37
N LYS A 84 -0.25 10.60 -4.14
CA LYS A 84 -1.53 11.31 -4.15
C LYS A 84 -2.31 11.03 -5.45
N ALA A 85 -1.67 11.20 -6.61
CA ALA A 85 -2.32 10.92 -7.89
C ALA A 85 -2.74 9.44 -8.06
N PHE A 86 -1.97 8.51 -7.49
CA PHE A 86 -2.33 7.09 -7.46
C PHE A 86 -3.59 6.86 -6.60
N TYR A 87 -3.62 7.43 -5.41
CA TYR A 87 -4.76 7.36 -4.51
C TYR A 87 -6.01 7.98 -5.12
N GLU A 88 -5.92 9.16 -5.72
CA GLU A 88 -7.06 9.82 -6.38
C GLU A 88 -7.63 8.96 -7.52
N ARG A 89 -6.76 8.34 -8.33
CA ARG A 89 -7.19 7.49 -9.45
C ARG A 89 -7.82 6.16 -9.00
N TYR A 90 -7.25 5.52 -7.98
CA TYR A 90 -7.65 4.17 -7.54
C TYR A 90 -8.39 4.16 -6.20
N GLN A 91 -8.93 5.30 -5.77
CA GLN A 91 -9.53 5.51 -4.44
C GLN A 91 -10.59 4.48 -4.02
N ASP A 92 -11.30 3.85 -4.97
CA ASP A 92 -12.33 2.84 -4.67
C ASP A 92 -11.75 1.42 -4.50
N ARG A 93 -10.42 1.26 -4.58
CA ARG A 93 -9.70 -0.03 -4.61
C ARG A 93 -8.54 -0.13 -3.61
N LEU A 94 -8.32 0.90 -2.80
CA LEU A 94 -7.23 0.97 -1.83
C LEU A 94 -7.76 0.89 -0.40
N LEU A 95 -7.06 0.14 0.44
CA LEU A 95 -7.45 -0.16 1.81
C LEU A 95 -6.39 0.34 2.80
N TYR A 96 -6.87 0.78 3.96
CA TYR A 96 -6.01 1.13 5.08
C TYR A 96 -5.57 -0.13 5.84
N GLY A 97 -4.30 -0.17 6.18
CA GLY A 97 -3.72 -1.13 7.10
C GLY A 97 -2.36 -0.63 7.56
N THR A 98 -1.96 -1.03 8.77
CA THR A 98 -0.71 -0.56 9.37
C THR A 98 0.40 -1.60 9.20
N ASP A 99 0.07 -2.87 9.43
CA ASP A 99 1.02 -3.98 9.64
C ASP A 99 1.98 -3.67 10.81
N MET A 100 1.45 -3.00 11.85
CA MET A 100 2.16 -2.54 13.02
C MET A 100 1.31 -2.73 14.29
N GLY A 101 1.88 -2.40 15.46
CA GLY A 101 1.19 -2.47 16.76
C GLY A 101 -0.01 -1.52 16.89
N PHE A 102 -0.64 -1.48 18.07
CA PHE A 102 -1.85 -0.69 18.32
C PHE A 102 -1.59 0.60 19.11
N ALA A 103 -0.33 1.03 19.19
CA ALA A 103 0.04 2.24 19.91
C ALA A 103 -0.49 3.50 19.18
N SER A 104 -0.84 4.54 19.94
CA SER A 104 -1.47 5.75 19.39
C SER A 104 -0.54 6.56 18.49
N ASP A 105 0.73 6.63 18.83
CA ASP A 105 1.80 7.28 18.07
C ASP A 105 1.99 6.65 16.68
N MET A 106 1.81 5.33 16.57
CA MET A 106 1.79 4.62 15.28
C MET A 106 0.66 5.12 14.38
N TYR A 107 -0.56 5.24 14.89
CA TYR A 107 -1.65 5.80 14.08
C TYR A 107 -1.41 7.28 13.76
N GLN A 108 -0.86 8.06 14.69
CA GLN A 108 -0.58 9.47 14.46
C GLN A 108 0.38 9.68 13.28
N ILE A 109 1.42 8.84 13.14
CA ILE A 109 2.35 8.98 12.01
C ILE A 109 1.71 8.56 10.69
N THR A 110 0.90 7.50 10.65
CA THR A 110 0.21 7.09 9.42
C THR A 110 -0.80 8.17 8.96
N PHE A 111 -1.54 8.76 9.89
CA PHE A 111 -2.46 9.87 9.61
C PHE A 111 -1.69 11.11 9.15
N ARG A 112 -0.56 11.44 9.77
CA ARG A 112 0.29 12.54 9.31
C ARG A 112 0.73 12.34 7.85
N ILE A 113 1.15 11.12 7.49
CA ILE A 113 1.56 10.80 6.11
C ILE A 113 0.37 10.85 5.14
N LEU A 114 -0.81 10.37 5.53
CA LEU A 114 -1.96 10.32 4.62
C LEU A 114 -2.65 11.70 4.44
N GLU A 115 -2.79 12.45 5.52
CA GLU A 115 -3.72 13.59 5.61
C GLU A 115 -3.02 14.95 5.45
N SER A 116 -1.81 15.09 5.98
CA SER A 116 -1.15 16.39 6.03
C SER A 116 -0.52 16.78 4.69
N ALA A 117 -0.28 18.07 4.52
CA ALA A 117 0.61 18.61 3.50
C ALA A 117 2.03 18.85 4.05
N ASP A 118 2.38 18.22 5.18
CA ASP A 118 3.68 18.40 5.81
C ASP A 118 4.79 17.91 4.89
N GLU A 119 5.83 18.72 4.76
CA GLU A 119 7.03 18.35 4.03
C GLU A 119 8.17 18.15 5.02
N HIS A 120 9.07 17.22 4.69
CA HIS A 120 10.36 17.09 5.34
C HIS A 120 10.32 16.82 6.85
N PHE A 121 9.73 15.69 7.26
CA PHE A 121 9.80 15.18 8.64
C PHE A 121 10.42 13.79 8.71
N TYR A 122 10.79 13.34 9.91
CA TYR A 122 11.46 12.06 10.13
C TYR A 122 10.67 11.24 11.15
N GLU A 123 10.59 9.92 10.90
CA GLU A 123 10.13 8.91 11.84
C GLU A 123 11.05 7.69 11.69
N ASN A 124 12.12 7.68 12.48
CA ASN A 124 13.15 6.65 12.40
C ASN A 124 12.86 5.48 13.35
N GLU A 125 12.14 5.70 14.44
CA GLU A 125 11.91 4.68 15.46
C GLU A 125 10.96 3.59 14.93
N GLN A 126 9.94 4.01 14.20
CA GLN A 126 8.90 3.09 13.70
C GLN A 126 9.24 2.45 12.36
N PHE A 127 9.96 3.17 11.47
CA PHE A 127 10.21 2.69 10.11
C PHE A 127 11.67 2.34 9.82
N GLY A 128 12.63 2.84 10.61
CA GLY A 128 14.06 2.56 10.40
C GLY A 128 14.66 3.12 9.11
N TYR A 129 13.97 4.04 8.42
CA TYR A 129 14.47 4.68 7.19
C TYR A 129 15.22 5.97 7.46
N HIS A 130 16.13 6.34 6.54
CA HIS A 130 17.02 7.50 6.70
C HIS A 130 16.64 8.70 5.82
N TRP A 131 15.54 8.61 5.09
CA TRP A 131 15.04 9.69 4.23
C TRP A 131 13.90 10.45 4.88
N ALA A 132 13.73 11.70 4.46
CA ALA A 132 12.61 12.50 4.91
C ALA A 132 11.28 11.96 4.36
N LEU A 133 10.27 11.97 5.22
CA LEU A 133 8.89 11.65 4.92
C LEU A 133 8.13 12.95 4.60
N ASN A 134 7.10 12.82 3.78
CA ASN A 134 6.20 13.90 3.41
C ASN A 134 4.77 13.39 3.43
N GLY A 135 3.84 14.27 3.75
CA GLY A 135 2.41 14.01 3.69
C GLY A 135 1.90 13.97 2.24
N PHE A 136 0.93 13.12 1.98
CA PHE A 136 0.27 13.00 0.68
C PHE A 136 -0.78 14.10 0.48
N GLY A 137 -1.34 14.66 1.55
CA GLY A 137 -2.42 15.62 1.50
C GLY A 137 -3.66 15.07 0.78
N LEU A 138 -4.09 13.85 1.11
CA LEU A 138 -5.30 13.25 0.54
C LEU A 138 -6.54 14.03 1.00
N GLY A 139 -7.52 14.18 0.10
CA GLY A 139 -8.79 14.83 0.44
C GLY A 139 -9.74 13.89 1.20
N ASP A 140 -10.69 14.47 1.92
CA ASP A 140 -11.64 13.77 2.80
C ASP A 140 -12.38 12.61 2.10
N GLU A 141 -12.77 12.77 0.83
CA GLU A 141 -13.43 11.70 0.06
C GLU A 141 -12.52 10.46 -0.08
N VAL A 142 -11.26 10.67 -0.42
CA VAL A 142 -10.28 9.60 -0.59
C VAL A 142 -9.99 8.95 0.76
N LEU A 143 -9.82 9.75 1.81
CA LEU A 143 -9.57 9.27 3.18
C LEU A 143 -10.74 8.44 3.72
N GLN A 144 -11.99 8.86 3.52
CA GLN A 144 -13.17 8.12 3.94
C GLN A 144 -13.24 6.74 3.28
N LYS A 145 -12.93 6.66 1.98
CA LYS A 145 -12.89 5.39 1.24
C LYS A 145 -11.78 4.49 1.75
N LEU A 146 -10.59 5.06 1.92
CA LEU A 146 -9.40 4.37 2.39
C LEU A 146 -9.57 3.77 3.78
N TYR A 147 -10.04 4.58 4.74
CA TYR A 147 -10.17 4.18 6.13
C TYR A 147 -11.37 3.26 6.40
N ARG A 148 -12.41 3.30 5.55
CA ARG A 148 -13.67 2.65 5.90
C ARG A 148 -14.48 2.11 4.72
N ALA A 149 -14.88 2.96 3.77
CA ALA A 149 -15.93 2.57 2.82
C ALA A 149 -15.54 1.37 1.95
N ASN A 150 -14.27 1.30 1.53
CA ASN A 150 -13.76 0.18 0.74
C ASN A 150 -13.77 -1.13 1.55
N ALA A 151 -13.36 -1.09 2.82
CA ALA A 151 -13.35 -2.26 3.70
C ALA A 151 -14.78 -2.80 3.92
N LEU A 152 -15.74 -1.93 4.20
CA LEU A 152 -17.14 -2.33 4.35
C LEU A 152 -17.70 -2.98 3.09
N LYS A 153 -17.41 -2.38 1.93
CA LYS A 153 -17.82 -2.91 0.62
C LYS A 153 -17.31 -4.32 0.39
N ILE A 154 -16.01 -4.59 0.61
CA ILE A 154 -15.43 -5.91 0.31
C ILE A 154 -15.76 -6.97 1.36
N LEU A 155 -16.05 -6.57 2.60
CA LEU A 155 -16.47 -7.48 3.67
C LEU A 155 -17.99 -7.73 3.68
N GLY A 156 -18.75 -7.08 2.79
CA GLY A 156 -20.21 -7.17 2.76
C GLY A 156 -20.88 -6.65 4.03
N LEU A 157 -20.22 -5.72 4.73
CA LEU A 157 -20.71 -5.13 5.97
C LEU A 157 -21.63 -3.94 5.63
N ARG A 158 -22.76 -3.84 6.33
CA ARG A 158 -23.65 -2.69 6.21
C ARG A 158 -23.04 -1.49 6.90
N ASP A 159 -23.25 -0.30 6.33
CA ASP A 159 -23.03 0.94 7.05
C ASP A 159 -23.99 1.01 8.24
N SER A 160 -23.45 0.87 9.45
CA SER A 160 -24.16 1.30 10.65
C SER A 160 -24.08 2.82 10.68
N GLU A 161 -25.20 3.47 10.34
CA GLU A 161 -25.44 4.91 10.53
C GLU A 161 -25.16 5.37 11.98
#